data_AF-A0A7S0AKP2-F1
#
_entry.id   AF-A0A7S0AKP2-F1
#
_cell.length_a   1.000
_cell.length_b   1.000
_cell.length_c   1.000
_cell.angle_alpha   90.00
_cell.angle_beta   90.00
_cell.angle_gamma   90.00
#
_symmetry.space_group_name_H-M   'P 1'
#
loop_
_entity.id
_entity.type
_entity.pdbx_description
1 polymer ?
#
loop_
_entity_poly.entity_id
_entity_poly.type
_entity_poly.pdbx_seq_one_letter_code
_entity_poly.pdbx_strand_id
1 'polypeptide(L)'
;GGFGNGIISFASEQELCSIQPVSDGLRAVFATDGLAVLQERISPREGHVGRLWMLDGKVLCAVLVPPMDVGGGGPSGCMADGRAALAARAWDPPERVKVGAQQLTEAAEASWGSIEVISPAGCEDNAWLYFDLNLSCMSTMPDPALVSDPDHLWPEGFDPYDRLASWVRSQLSVEDGASSEKPAKSLRLG
;
A
#
# COMPACT_ATOMS: atom_id res chain seq x y z
N GLY A 1 1.24 -11.85 1.96
CA GLY A 1 2.71 -11.92 1.82
C GLY A 1 3.29 -10.52 1.95
N GLY A 2 4.61 -10.38 1.95
CA GLY A 2 5.28 -9.07 1.90
C GLY A 2 6.45 -9.13 0.93
N PHE A 3 6.82 -7.98 0.37
CA PHE A 3 7.99 -7.83 -0.50
C PHE A 3 7.99 -8.73 -1.74
N GLY A 4 6.82 -9.00 -2.34
CA GLY A 4 6.71 -9.86 -3.53
C GLY A 4 7.00 -11.36 -3.32
N ASN A 5 7.25 -11.80 -2.08
CA ASN A 5 7.48 -13.21 -1.78
C ASN A 5 6.20 -14.04 -2.00
N GLY A 6 6.33 -15.18 -2.65
CA GLY A 6 5.22 -16.08 -2.98
C GLY A 6 4.38 -15.63 -4.18
N ILE A 7 4.86 -14.67 -4.98
CA ILE A 7 4.20 -14.28 -6.23
C ILE A 7 4.94 -14.89 -7.42
N ILE A 8 4.20 -15.61 -8.27
CA ILE A 8 4.71 -16.19 -9.52
C ILE A 8 3.79 -15.84 -10.67
N SER A 9 4.33 -15.79 -11.89
CA SER A 9 3.58 -15.50 -13.10
C SER A 9 3.63 -16.67 -14.07
N PHE A 10 2.56 -16.86 -14.83
CA PHE A 10 2.48 -17.85 -15.89
C PHE A 10 2.19 -17.15 -17.21
N ALA A 11 2.84 -17.59 -18.28
CA ALA A 11 2.61 -17.13 -19.63
C ALA A 11 1.45 -17.87 -20.31
N SER A 12 1.02 -19.01 -19.77
CA SER A 12 -0.08 -19.80 -20.35
C SER A 12 -0.81 -20.67 -19.32
N GLU A 13 -2.04 -21.07 -19.67
CA GLU A 13 -2.80 -22.07 -18.92
C GLU A 13 -2.07 -23.43 -18.86
N GLN A 14 -1.34 -23.78 -19.93
CA GLN A 14 -0.54 -25.01 -19.99
C GLN A 14 0.59 -24.99 -18.96
N GLU A 15 1.27 -23.85 -18.83
CA GLU A 15 2.30 -23.66 -17.80
C GLU A 15 1.69 -23.78 -16.40
N LEU A 16 0.57 -23.10 -16.13
CA LEU A 16 -0.15 -23.23 -14.86
C LEU A 16 -0.52 -24.70 -14.55
N CYS A 17 -1.07 -25.43 -15.52
CA CYS A 17 -1.46 -26.84 -15.37
C CYS A 17 -0.26 -27.80 -15.25
N SER A 18 0.92 -27.41 -15.75
CA SER A 18 2.12 -28.24 -15.68
C SER A 18 2.75 -28.28 -14.30
N ILE A 19 2.36 -27.35 -13.41
CA ILE A 19 2.96 -27.23 -12.10
C ILE A 19 2.44 -28.34 -11.19
N GLN A 20 3.38 -29.11 -10.66
CA GLN A 20 3.10 -30.08 -9.62
C GLN A 20 2.82 -29.33 -8.30
N PRO A 21 1.63 -29.49 -7.68
CA PRO A 21 1.26 -28.79 -6.44
C PRO A 21 2.21 -29.05 -5.26
N VAL A 22 3.01 -30.12 -5.37
CA VAL A 22 3.93 -30.60 -4.34
C VAL A 22 5.36 -30.11 -4.54
N SER A 23 5.63 -29.37 -5.62
CA SER A 23 6.94 -28.74 -5.81
C SER A 23 7.14 -27.60 -4.81
N ASP A 24 8.34 -27.47 -4.25
CA ASP A 24 8.65 -26.46 -3.24
C ASP A 24 8.43 -25.02 -3.74
N GLY A 25 8.51 -24.80 -5.06
CA GLY A 25 8.23 -23.51 -5.69
C GLY A 25 6.77 -23.07 -5.60
N LEU A 26 5.80 -23.99 -5.77
CA LEU A 26 4.38 -23.65 -5.66
C LEU A 26 3.92 -23.57 -4.20
N ARG A 27 4.51 -24.37 -3.30
CA ARG A 27 4.24 -24.27 -1.85
C ARG A 27 4.52 -22.88 -1.29
N ALA A 28 5.52 -22.18 -1.81
CA ALA A 28 5.85 -20.82 -1.40
C ALA A 28 4.77 -19.78 -1.77
N VAL A 29 3.88 -20.10 -2.71
CA VAL A 29 2.75 -19.25 -3.13
C VAL A 29 1.59 -19.32 -2.15
N PHE A 30 1.36 -20.50 -1.57
CA PHE A 30 0.28 -20.69 -0.62
C PHE A 30 0.64 -20.09 0.73
N ALA A 31 -0.28 -19.32 1.29
CA ALA A 31 -0.17 -18.84 2.66
C ALA A 31 -0.28 -20.00 3.67
N THR A 32 -0.04 -19.74 4.95
CA THR A 32 -0.08 -20.75 6.01
C THR A 32 -1.45 -21.41 6.19
N ASP A 33 -2.51 -20.75 5.71
CA ASP A 33 -3.88 -21.26 5.66
C ASP A 33 -4.16 -22.12 4.41
N GLY A 34 -3.16 -22.30 3.53
CA GLY A 34 -3.28 -23.08 2.31
C GLY A 34 -4.03 -22.35 1.18
N LEU A 35 -4.20 -21.03 1.26
CA LEU A 35 -4.85 -20.23 0.21
C LEU A 35 -3.83 -19.53 -0.68
N ALA A 36 -4.19 -19.39 -1.95
CA ALA A 36 -3.50 -18.60 -2.96
C ALA A 36 -4.52 -17.89 -3.85
N VAL A 37 -4.13 -16.76 -4.41
CA VAL A 37 -4.97 -15.99 -5.34
C VAL A 37 -4.42 -16.14 -6.75
N LEU A 38 -5.26 -16.63 -7.66
CA LEU A 38 -5.00 -16.59 -9.09
C LEU A 38 -5.68 -15.36 -9.69
N GLN A 39 -4.90 -14.52 -10.36
CA GLN A 39 -5.38 -13.28 -10.96
C GLN A 39 -4.74 -13.03 -12.32
N GLU A 40 -5.38 -12.19 -13.14
CA GLU A 40 -4.83 -11.76 -14.42
C GLU A 40 -3.53 -10.97 -14.22
N ARG A 41 -2.52 -11.26 -15.05
CA ARG A 41 -1.28 -10.47 -15.07
C ARG A 41 -1.50 -9.18 -15.86
N ILE A 42 -1.66 -8.08 -15.14
CA ILE A 42 -1.81 -6.76 -15.73
C ILE A 42 -0.44 -6.14 -16.03
N SER A 43 -0.25 -5.71 -17.27
CA SER A 43 0.93 -4.92 -17.66
C SER A 43 0.68 -3.44 -17.35
N PRO A 44 1.55 -2.76 -16.60
CA PRO A 44 1.38 -1.35 -16.30
C PRO A 44 1.56 -0.48 -17.54
N ARG A 45 0.71 0.53 -17.67
CA ARG A 45 0.87 1.63 -18.61
C ARG A 45 2.18 2.34 -18.32
N GLU A 46 2.93 2.64 -19.38
CA GLU A 46 4.25 3.28 -19.30
C GLU A 46 5.26 2.54 -18.41
N GLY A 47 5.01 1.27 -18.05
CA GLY A 47 5.93 0.51 -17.22
C GLY A 47 6.02 0.99 -15.78
N HIS A 48 4.98 1.62 -15.22
CA HIS A 48 4.98 2.07 -13.82
C HIS A 48 3.72 1.67 -13.06
N VAL A 49 3.87 1.44 -11.75
CA VAL A 49 2.76 1.41 -10.80
C VAL A 49 2.87 2.58 -9.83
N GLY A 50 1.77 2.96 -9.22
CA GLY A 50 1.73 3.97 -8.18
C GLY A 50 1.69 3.36 -6.78
N ARG A 51 2.27 4.05 -5.81
CA ARG A 51 2.07 3.78 -4.39
C ARG A 51 1.73 5.08 -3.68
N LEU A 52 0.66 5.03 -2.88
CA LEU A 52 0.18 6.14 -2.08
C LEU A 52 0.34 5.79 -0.61
N TRP A 53 0.86 6.70 0.20
CA TRP A 53 0.82 6.60 1.65
C TRP A 53 -0.36 7.42 2.15
N MET A 54 -1.13 6.84 3.05
CA MET A 54 -2.36 7.40 3.58
C MET A 54 -2.19 7.72 5.06
N LEU A 55 -2.75 8.85 5.49
CA LEU A 55 -2.89 9.25 6.89
C LEU A 55 -4.21 9.99 7.06
N ASP A 56 -5.05 9.54 7.98
CA ASP A 56 -6.33 10.15 8.36
C ASP A 56 -7.25 10.39 7.14
N GLY A 57 -7.36 9.36 6.28
CA GLY A 57 -8.15 9.41 5.05
C GLY A 57 -7.57 10.30 3.93
N LYS A 58 -6.35 10.83 4.10
CA LYS A 58 -5.70 11.71 3.12
C LYS A 58 -4.42 11.09 2.58
N VAL A 59 -4.11 11.40 1.32
CA VAL A 59 -2.80 11.06 0.73
C VAL A 59 -1.73 11.93 1.39
N LEU A 60 -0.77 11.29 2.05
CA LEU A 60 0.38 11.92 2.66
C LEU A 60 1.48 12.21 1.62
N CYS A 61 1.80 11.22 0.80
CA CYS A 61 2.70 11.33 -0.34
C CYS A 61 2.43 10.18 -1.32
N ALA A 62 2.94 10.27 -2.55
CA ALA A 62 2.85 9.20 -3.53
C ALA A 62 4.06 9.18 -4.48
N VAL A 63 4.35 7.99 -5.01
CA VAL A 63 5.41 7.78 -6.00
C VAL A 63 4.90 6.89 -7.14
N LEU A 64 5.51 7.04 -8.31
CA LEU A 64 5.48 6.03 -9.37
C LEU A 64 6.82 5.30 -9.39
N VAL A 65 6.76 3.99 -9.55
CA VAL A 65 7.93 3.09 -9.53
C VAL A 65 7.81 2.07 -10.65
N PRO A 66 8.92 1.61 -11.24
CA PRO A 66 8.88 0.46 -12.13
C PRO A 66 8.28 -0.75 -11.40
N PRO A 67 7.50 -1.60 -12.10
CA PRO A 67 7.05 -2.83 -11.49
C PRO A 67 8.25 -3.68 -11.12
N MET A 68 8.17 -4.37 -9.99
CA MET A 68 9.16 -5.39 -9.67
C MET A 68 9.15 -6.50 -10.70
N ASP A 69 10.33 -7.09 -10.91
CA ASP A 69 10.45 -8.32 -11.66
C ASP A 69 9.95 -9.47 -10.79
N VAL A 70 8.69 -9.87 -11.02
CA VAL A 70 8.04 -10.98 -10.30
C VAL A 70 8.38 -12.27 -11.04
N GLY A 71 9.18 -13.14 -10.43
CA GLY A 71 9.55 -14.45 -10.98
C GLY A 71 10.89 -14.50 -11.72
N GLY A 72 11.50 -13.35 -12.06
CA GLY A 72 12.92 -13.28 -12.39
C GLY A 72 13.73 -13.35 -11.10
N GLY A 73 14.74 -14.21 -11.01
CA GLY A 73 15.49 -14.54 -9.77
C GLY A 73 16.29 -13.40 -9.10
N GLY A 74 15.87 -12.14 -9.23
CA GLY A 74 16.32 -11.00 -8.45
C GLY A 74 15.58 -10.89 -7.11
N PRO A 75 16.10 -10.08 -6.17
CA PRO A 75 15.45 -9.86 -4.89
C PRO A 75 14.10 -9.18 -5.09
N SER A 76 13.04 -9.84 -4.62
CA SER A 76 11.71 -9.27 -4.51
C SER A 76 11.75 -8.20 -3.41
N GLY A 77 11.57 -6.94 -3.80
CA GLY A 77 11.50 -5.81 -2.88
C GLY A 77 10.06 -5.50 -2.47
N CYS A 78 9.86 -4.48 -1.66
CA CYS A 78 8.63 -3.71 -1.61
C CYS A 78 8.71 -2.70 -2.77
N MET A 79 7.60 -2.30 -3.38
CA MET A 79 7.64 -1.37 -4.52
C MET A 79 8.33 -0.03 -4.24
N ALA A 80 8.59 0.30 -2.97
CA ALA A 80 9.31 1.50 -2.54
C ALA A 80 10.57 1.22 -1.68
N ASP A 81 11.14 0.01 -1.71
CA ASP A 81 12.41 -0.28 -1.05
C ASP A 81 13.49 -0.81 -2.00
N GLY A 82 14.71 -0.93 -1.47
CA GLY A 82 15.83 -1.56 -2.17
C GLY A 82 16.12 -0.94 -3.54
N ARG A 83 16.24 -1.77 -4.57
CA ARG A 83 16.55 -1.31 -5.94
C ARG A 83 15.35 -0.70 -6.67
N ALA A 84 14.10 -1.02 -6.28
CA ALA A 84 12.92 -0.43 -6.89
C ALA A 84 12.79 1.07 -6.51
N ALA A 85 13.22 1.42 -5.29
CA ALA A 85 13.28 2.80 -4.82
C ALA A 85 14.19 3.70 -5.67
N LEU A 86 15.27 3.17 -6.28
CA LEU A 86 16.24 3.94 -7.08
C LEU A 86 15.65 4.55 -8.37
N ALA A 87 14.48 4.09 -8.80
CA ALA A 87 13.79 4.57 -9.99
C ALA A 87 12.42 5.18 -9.65
N ALA A 88 12.19 5.47 -8.38
CA ALA A 88 10.97 6.14 -7.95
C ALA A 88 10.95 7.58 -8.45
N ARG A 89 9.77 8.04 -8.88
CA ARG A 89 9.48 9.45 -9.14
C ARG A 89 8.35 9.92 -8.25
N ALA A 90 8.48 11.13 -7.72
CA ALA A 90 7.38 11.77 -7.03
C ALA A 90 6.18 11.86 -7.97
N TRP A 91 4.98 11.67 -7.42
CA TRP A 91 3.77 11.61 -8.22
C TRP A 91 2.63 12.32 -7.52
N ASP A 92 1.93 13.18 -8.26
CA ASP A 92 0.62 13.69 -7.88
C ASP A 92 -0.48 12.82 -8.52
N PRO A 93 -1.15 11.94 -7.75
CA PRO A 93 -2.15 11.03 -8.30
C PRO A 93 -3.37 11.81 -8.83
N PRO A 94 -4.02 11.37 -9.92
CA PRO A 94 -5.30 11.93 -10.34
C PRO A 94 -6.33 11.88 -9.20
N GLU A 95 -7.20 12.89 -9.10
CA GLU A 95 -8.14 13.00 -7.96
C GLU A 95 -8.98 11.76 -7.70
N ARG A 96 -9.44 11.08 -8.76
CA ARG A 96 -10.18 9.82 -8.62
C ARG A 96 -9.38 8.68 -7.97
N VAL A 97 -8.05 8.70 -8.09
CA VAL A 97 -7.16 7.76 -7.37
C VAL A 97 -7.12 8.12 -5.90
N LYS A 98 -6.98 9.41 -5.56
CA LYS A 98 -6.99 9.89 -4.18
C LYS A 98 -8.32 9.57 -3.48
N VAL A 99 -9.44 9.83 -4.16
CA VAL A 99 -10.80 9.53 -3.66
C VAL A 99 -11.00 8.03 -3.46
N GLY A 100 -10.59 7.19 -4.42
CA GLY A 100 -10.72 5.73 -4.25
C GLY A 100 -9.82 5.19 -3.13
N ALA A 101 -8.60 5.72 -3.00
CA ALA A 101 -7.72 5.38 -1.87
C ALA A 101 -8.35 5.78 -0.52
N GLN A 102 -8.95 6.97 -0.42
CA GLN A 102 -9.70 7.40 0.76
C GLN A 102 -10.86 6.45 1.08
N GLN A 103 -11.70 6.12 0.10
CA GLN A 103 -12.81 5.19 0.28
C GLN A 103 -12.36 3.81 0.76
N LEU A 104 -11.23 3.30 0.25
CA LEU A 104 -10.65 2.04 0.69
C LEU A 104 -10.14 2.12 2.14
N THR A 105 -9.49 3.22 2.53
CA THR A 105 -9.06 3.42 3.93
C THR A 105 -10.24 3.52 4.88
N GLU A 106 -11.30 4.23 4.49
CA GLU A 106 -12.54 4.35 5.27
C GLU A 106 -13.23 2.98 5.43
N ALA A 107 -13.38 2.23 4.34
CA ALA A 107 -14.00 0.91 4.35
C ALA A 107 -13.22 -0.12 5.18
N ALA A 108 -11.90 0.03 5.27
CA ALA A 108 -11.03 -0.80 6.07
C ALA A 108 -10.86 -0.30 7.52
N GLU A 109 -11.50 0.82 7.90
CA GLU A 109 -11.34 1.48 9.19
C GLU A 109 -9.86 1.76 9.54
N ALA A 110 -9.06 2.06 8.51
CA ALA A 110 -7.62 2.23 8.64
C ALA A 110 -7.24 3.72 8.61
N SER A 111 -6.61 4.19 9.70
CA SER A 111 -6.16 5.58 9.80
C SER A 111 -4.82 5.85 9.12
N TRP A 112 -4.01 4.82 8.84
CA TRP A 112 -2.76 4.96 8.12
C TRP A 112 -2.43 3.71 7.31
N GLY A 113 -1.54 3.83 6.34
CA GLY A 113 -1.05 2.70 5.56
C GLY A 113 -0.52 3.12 4.21
N SER A 114 -0.38 2.16 3.30
CA SER A 114 -0.13 2.46 1.90
C SER A 114 -0.97 1.59 0.97
N ILE A 115 -1.23 2.11 -0.23
CA ILE A 115 -2.05 1.48 -1.25
C ILE A 115 -1.28 1.49 -2.56
N GLU A 116 -1.21 0.35 -3.23
CA GLU A 116 -0.59 0.20 -4.54
C GLU A 116 -1.64 0.15 -5.65
N VAL A 117 -1.35 0.89 -6.72
CA VAL A 117 -2.27 1.09 -7.85
C VAL A 117 -1.59 0.87 -9.19
N ILE A 118 -2.31 0.30 -10.14
CA ILE A 118 -1.82 0.05 -11.49
C ILE A 118 -2.79 0.65 -12.50
N SER A 119 -2.26 1.35 -13.49
CA SER A 119 -3.04 1.71 -14.69
C SER A 119 -2.74 0.68 -15.77
N PRO A 120 -3.72 -0.13 -16.22
CA PRO A 120 -3.47 -1.14 -17.26
C PRO A 120 -3.04 -0.51 -18.59
N ALA A 121 -2.08 -1.14 -19.28
CA ALA A 121 -1.72 -0.80 -20.64
C ALA A 121 -2.89 -1.09 -21.60
N GLY A 122 -3.13 -0.19 -22.58
CA GLY A 122 -4.16 -0.39 -23.61
C GLY A 122 -5.60 -0.11 -23.19
N CYS A 123 -5.87 0.16 -21.91
CA CYS A 123 -7.16 0.69 -21.47
C CYS A 123 -7.30 2.18 -21.79
N GLU A 124 -8.53 2.70 -21.76
CA GLU A 124 -8.78 4.15 -21.89
C GLU A 124 -7.96 4.95 -20.89
N ASP A 125 -7.62 6.19 -21.28
CA ASP A 125 -7.10 7.17 -20.35
C ASP A 125 -8.07 7.27 -19.19
N ASN A 126 -7.63 6.71 -18.07
CA ASN A 126 -8.29 6.66 -16.79
C ASN A 126 -8.73 5.30 -16.21
N ALA A 127 -8.19 4.16 -16.61
CA ALA A 127 -8.33 2.95 -15.77
C ALA A 127 -7.25 2.92 -14.67
N TRP A 128 -7.65 2.79 -13.40
CA TRP A 128 -6.75 2.43 -12.28
C TRP A 128 -7.36 1.29 -11.48
N LEU A 129 -6.53 0.32 -11.13
CA LEU A 129 -6.86 -0.80 -10.26
C LEU A 129 -6.05 -0.70 -8.98
N TYR A 130 -6.65 -1.03 -7.85
CA TYR A 130 -6.00 -1.10 -6.54
C TYR A 130 -5.72 -2.57 -6.24
N PHE A 131 -4.46 -2.95 -6.09
CA PHE A 131 -4.07 -4.36 -6.09
C PHE A 131 -3.33 -4.81 -4.83
N ASP A 132 -2.82 -3.88 -4.02
CA ASP A 132 -2.28 -4.20 -2.70
C ASP A 132 -2.59 -3.09 -1.69
N LEU A 133 -3.08 -3.49 -0.51
CA LEU A 133 -3.57 -2.61 0.55
C LEU A 133 -2.82 -2.95 1.84
N ASN A 134 -1.75 -2.19 2.10
CA ASN A 134 -0.94 -2.31 3.31
C ASN A 134 -1.48 -1.33 4.36
N LEU A 135 -2.66 -1.64 4.90
CA LEU A 135 -3.42 -0.79 5.82
C LEU A 135 -3.16 -1.15 7.29
N SER A 136 -3.22 -0.14 8.15
CA SER A 136 -2.96 -0.25 9.60
C SER A 136 -1.57 -0.81 9.94
N CYS A 137 -0.63 -0.71 9.01
CA CYS A 137 0.78 -1.03 9.20
C CYS A 137 1.65 0.12 8.69
N MET A 138 2.78 0.36 9.35
CA MET A 138 3.77 1.29 8.81
C MET A 138 4.53 0.59 7.67
N SER A 139 4.15 0.94 6.45
CA SER A 139 5.00 0.68 5.28
C SER A 139 6.23 1.59 5.33
N THR A 140 7.35 1.09 4.82
CA THR A 140 8.54 1.92 4.58
C THR A 140 8.14 3.14 3.75
N MET A 141 8.46 4.34 4.25
CA MET A 141 8.28 5.58 3.50
C MET A 141 9.32 5.65 2.37
N PRO A 142 9.03 6.33 1.25
CA PRO A 142 10.01 6.51 0.19
C PRO A 142 11.19 7.33 0.71
N ASP A 143 12.42 6.96 0.34
CA ASP A 143 13.62 7.74 0.65
C ASP A 143 13.81 8.82 -0.44
N PRO A 144 13.75 10.12 -0.11
CA PRO A 144 13.95 11.19 -1.08
C PRO A 144 15.28 11.11 -1.80
N ALA A 145 16.33 10.58 -1.15
CA ALA A 145 17.64 10.43 -1.77
C ALA A 145 17.63 9.47 -2.97
N LEU A 146 16.60 8.63 -3.07
CA LEU A 146 16.44 7.63 -4.14
C LEU A 146 15.40 8.06 -5.20
N VAL A 147 14.69 9.17 -4.98
CA VAL A 147 13.63 9.66 -5.88
C VAL A 147 14.19 10.73 -6.82
N SER A 148 13.76 10.73 -8.08
CA SER A 148 14.27 11.66 -9.10
C SER A 148 13.98 13.15 -8.82
N ASP A 149 12.95 13.43 -8.02
CA ASP A 149 12.50 14.77 -7.64
C ASP A 149 12.15 14.79 -6.14
N PRO A 150 13.16 14.91 -5.26
CA PRO A 150 12.96 14.85 -3.81
C PRO A 150 12.14 16.04 -3.30
N ASP A 151 12.27 17.22 -3.90
CA ASP A 151 11.59 18.44 -3.46
C ASP A 151 10.08 18.37 -3.73
N HIS A 152 9.67 17.70 -4.81
CA HIS A 152 8.25 17.43 -5.05
C HIS A 152 7.71 16.33 -4.11
N LEU A 153 8.55 15.34 -3.75
CA LEU A 153 8.15 14.29 -2.82
C LEU A 153 7.98 14.86 -1.40
N TRP A 154 9.03 15.47 -0.86
CA TRP A 154 9.09 16.09 0.47
C TRP A 154 9.49 17.57 0.34
N PRO A 155 8.52 18.47 0.10
CA PRO A 155 8.82 19.90 0.00
C PRO A 155 9.38 20.45 1.32
N GLU A 156 10.06 21.59 1.26
CA GLU A 156 10.65 22.22 2.44
C GLU A 156 9.63 22.36 3.59
N GLY A 157 10.00 21.86 4.78
CA GLY A 157 9.14 21.86 5.97
C GLY A 157 8.11 20.73 6.02
N PHE A 158 8.09 19.81 5.05
CA PHE A 158 7.32 18.57 5.12
C PHE A 158 8.15 17.44 5.71
N ASP A 159 7.65 16.85 6.80
CA ASP A 159 8.16 15.61 7.36
C ASP A 159 6.97 14.65 7.58
N PRO A 160 6.90 13.52 6.85
CA PRO A 160 5.80 12.57 6.97
C PRO A 160 5.75 11.88 8.36
N TYR A 161 6.89 11.73 9.04
CA TYR A 161 6.98 11.16 10.37
C TYR A 161 6.46 12.13 11.43
N ASP A 162 6.81 13.41 11.33
CA ASP A 162 6.26 14.44 12.22
C ASP A 162 4.74 14.59 12.04
N ARG A 163 4.23 14.49 10.81
CA ARG A 163 2.79 14.48 10.53
C ARG A 163 2.09 13.29 11.19
N LEU A 164 2.66 12.09 11.04
CA LEU A 164 2.15 10.88 11.69
C LEU A 164 2.18 11.02 13.21
N ALA A 165 3.31 11.44 13.79
CA ALA A 165 3.47 11.63 15.23
C ALA A 165 2.48 12.67 15.78
N SER A 166 2.27 13.77 15.05
CA SER A 166 1.31 14.81 15.42
C SER A 166 -0.12 14.28 15.42
N TRP A 167 -0.48 13.47 14.42
CA TRP A 167 -1.79 12.82 14.37
C TRP A 167 -1.97 11.82 15.51
N VAL A 168 -0.98 10.95 15.80
CA VAL A 168 -1.06 10.01 16.94
C VAL A 168 -1.26 10.77 18.26
N ARG A 169 -0.52 11.85 18.49
CA ARG A 169 -0.68 12.69 19.69
C ARG A 169 -2.07 13.32 19.79
N SER A 170 -2.66 13.73 18.67
CA SER A 170 -4.00 14.31 18.68
C SER A 170 -5.07 13.29 19.05
N GLN A 171 -4.94 12.04 18.61
CA GLN A 171 -5.85 10.96 19.01
C GLN A 171 -5.77 10.68 20.52
N LEU A 172 -4.56 10.60 21.07
CA LEU A 172 -4.35 10.33 22.51
C LEU A 172 -4.88 11.48 23.39
N SER A 173 -4.72 12.73 22.95
CA SER A 173 -5.18 13.90 23.71
C SER A 173 -6.70 14.02 23.77
N VAL A 174 -7.41 13.47 22.78
CA VAL A 174 -8.88 13.43 22.74
C VAL A 174 -9.43 12.39 23.72
N GLU A 175 -8.73 11.27 23.90
CA GLU A 175 -9.14 10.21 24.84
C GLU A 175 -9.04 10.66 26.31
N ASP A 176 -8.02 11.43 26.66
CA ASP A 176 -7.85 11.96 28.02
C ASP A 176 -8.95 12.96 28.41
N GLY A 177 -9.52 13.68 27.44
CA GLY A 177 -10.63 14.63 27.66
C GLY A 177 -12.02 13.99 27.76
N ALA A 178 -12.18 12.75 27.31
CA ALA A 178 -13.46 12.03 27.31
C ALA A 178 -13.67 11.15 28.57
N SER A 179 -12.68 11.05 29.45
CA SER A 179 -12.70 10.21 30.67
C SER A 179 -13.29 10.92 31.92
N SER A 180 -13.62 12.21 31.85
CA SER A 180 -14.29 12.90 32.97
C SER A 180 -15.80 13.03 32.73
N GLU A 181 -16.58 12.44 33.65
CA GLU A 181 -18.03 12.58 33.86
C GLU A 181 -18.98 11.51 33.28
N LYS A 182 -19.19 10.46 34.08
CA LYS A 182 -20.57 10.11 34.49
C LYS A 182 -20.63 9.99 36.01
N PRO A 183 -21.33 10.89 36.73
CA PRO A 183 -21.60 10.66 38.14
C PRO A 183 -22.58 9.50 38.28
N ALA A 184 -22.23 8.53 39.12
CA ALA A 184 -23.11 7.44 39.51
C ALA A 184 -24.40 8.03 40.09
N LYS A 185 -25.54 7.80 39.42
CA LYS A 185 -26.86 8.03 40.03
C LYS A 185 -27.01 7.04 41.18
N SER A 186 -26.89 7.57 42.40
CA SER A 186 -27.32 6.93 43.63
C SER A 186 -28.78 6.48 43.49
N LEU A 187 -29.00 5.17 43.40
CA LEU A 187 -30.29 4.58 43.73
C LEU A 187 -30.50 4.76 45.24
N ARG A 188 -31.38 5.69 45.62
CA ARG A 188 -32.03 5.64 46.93
C ARG A 188 -33.22 4.70 46.81
N LEU A 189 -33.14 3.57 47.52
CA LEU A 189 -34.29 2.77 47.90
C LEU A 189 -35.06 3.53 49.00
N GLY A 190 -36.35 3.74 48.76
CA GLY A 190 -37.35 4.28 49.68
C GLY A 190 -38.72 4.02 49.10
#